data_AF-R5FWK2-F1
#
_entry.id   AF-R5FWK2-F1
#
_cell.length_a   1.000
_cell.length_b   1.000
_cell.length_c   1.000
_cell.angle_alpha   90.00
_cell.angle_beta   90.00
_cell.angle_gamma   90.00
#
_symmetry.space_group_name_H-M   'P 1'
#
loop_
_entity.id
_entity.type
_entity.pdbx_description
1 polymer ?
#
loop_
_entity_poly.entity_id
_entity_poly.type
_entity_poly.pdbx_seq_one_letter_code
_entity_poly.pdbx_strand_id
1 'polypeptide(L)'
;MNKLFKNKKGFTLVELIVVIAIMAILAGMTVPSVLNYIKSYKKVSAKTDTESIFRIAVAAIPQYLVADRGAGDTDTSVMVRKIKERASSSEYEIVAYDDSQYPENSASTKSVILVQVSGDTVYVAFFGKGWTRNTKEISGNNLEIKDEDGETTIFRYSQSISSFR
;
A
#
# COMPACT_ATOMS: atom_id res chain seq x y z
N MET A 1 45.10 -38.34 -44.85
CA MET A 1 43.87 -37.63 -44.39
C MET A 1 43.29 -38.37 -43.20
N ASN A 2 43.41 -37.82 -41.98
CA ASN A 2 42.84 -38.45 -40.78
C ASN A 2 41.54 -37.74 -40.39
N LYS A 3 40.43 -38.48 -40.44
CA LYS A 3 39.09 -38.01 -40.03
C LYS A 3 39.03 -37.87 -38.51
N LEU A 4 38.85 -36.65 -38.02
CA LEU A 4 38.57 -36.34 -36.63
C LEU A 4 37.08 -36.62 -36.33
N PHE A 5 36.76 -37.82 -35.83
CA PHE A 5 35.44 -38.08 -35.26
C PHE A 5 35.34 -37.39 -33.90
N LYS A 6 34.64 -36.25 -33.86
CA LYS A 6 34.26 -35.56 -32.62
C LYS A 6 33.24 -36.41 -31.84
N ASN A 7 33.64 -36.93 -30.69
CA ASN A 7 32.74 -37.50 -29.69
C ASN A 7 31.75 -36.44 -29.20
N LYS A 8 30.50 -36.47 -29.70
CA LYS A 8 29.41 -35.75 -29.05
C LYS A 8 28.86 -36.63 -27.92
N LYS A 9 29.24 -36.31 -26.68
CA LYS A 9 28.55 -36.84 -25.50
C LYS A 9 27.18 -36.16 -25.44
N GLY A 10 26.14 -36.85 -25.92
CA GLY A 10 24.75 -36.44 -25.73
C GLY A 10 24.35 -36.68 -24.29
N PHE A 11 23.64 -35.71 -23.71
CA PHE A 11 23.03 -35.81 -22.38
C PHE A 11 22.12 -37.05 -22.33
N THR A 12 22.21 -37.85 -21.27
CA THR A 12 21.35 -39.02 -21.16
C THR A 12 19.92 -38.59 -20.78
N LEU A 13 18.91 -39.29 -21.27
CA LEU A 13 17.51 -39.05 -20.85
C LEU A 13 17.35 -39.20 -19.33
N VAL A 14 18.16 -40.06 -18.73
CA VAL A 14 18.19 -40.31 -17.28
C VAL A 14 18.67 -39.08 -16.51
N GLU A 15 19.71 -38.39 -16.97
CA GLU A 15 20.14 -37.14 -16.34
C GLU A 15 19.06 -36.06 -16.41
N LEU A 16 18.28 -36.01 -17.49
CA LEU A 16 17.20 -35.03 -17.62
C LEU A 16 16.02 -35.32 -16.70
N ILE A 17 15.61 -36.59 -16.54
CA ILE A 17 14.48 -36.95 -15.66
C ILE A 17 14.78 -36.71 -14.18
N VAL A 18 16.04 -36.89 -13.75
CA VAL A 18 16.46 -36.62 -12.37
C VAL A 18 16.40 -35.11 -12.08
N VAL A 19 16.79 -34.27 -13.06
CA VAL A 19 16.75 -32.81 -12.90
C VAL A 19 15.32 -32.29 -12.76
N ILE A 20 14.39 -32.73 -13.62
CA ILE A 20 12.99 -32.31 -13.50
C ILE A 20 12.33 -32.84 -12.22
N ALA A 21 12.74 -34.01 -11.73
CA ALA A 21 12.26 -34.57 -10.47
C ALA A 21 12.67 -33.70 -9.27
N ILE A 22 13.94 -33.27 -9.21
CA ILE A 22 14.42 -32.38 -8.15
C ILE A 22 13.79 -30.98 -8.28
N MET A 23 13.66 -30.44 -9.50
CA MET A 23 12.99 -29.16 -9.75
C MET A 23 11.52 -29.19 -9.30
N ALA A 24 10.80 -30.30 -9.48
CA ALA A 24 9.42 -30.45 -9.04
C ALA A 24 9.30 -30.40 -7.49
N ILE A 25 10.22 -31.06 -6.78
CA ILE A 25 10.26 -31.03 -5.31
C ILE A 25 10.55 -29.61 -4.80
N LEU A 26 11.56 -28.95 -5.38
CA LEU A 26 11.95 -27.59 -4.98
C LEU A 26 10.83 -26.58 -5.27
N ALA A 27 10.19 -26.67 -6.44
CA ALA A 27 9.08 -25.82 -6.82
C ALA A 27 7.88 -25.98 -5.88
N GLY A 28 7.55 -27.21 -5.47
CA GLY A 28 6.46 -27.48 -4.53
C GLY A 28 6.65 -26.81 -3.16
N MET A 29 7.88 -26.76 -2.66
CA MET A 29 8.19 -26.13 -1.37
C MET A 29 8.26 -24.60 -1.42
N THR A 30 8.65 -24.02 -2.57
CA THR A 30 8.89 -22.56 -2.68
C THR A 30 7.61 -21.75 -2.91
N VAL A 31 6.59 -22.30 -3.56
CA VAL A 31 5.33 -21.59 -3.87
C VAL A 31 4.69 -20.90 -2.67
N PRO A 32 4.42 -21.56 -1.52
CA PRO A 32 3.77 -20.90 -0.38
C PRO A 32 4.66 -19.83 0.27
N SER A 33 5.97 -20.04 0.31
CA SER A 33 6.93 -19.08 0.87
C SER A 33 6.98 -17.80 0.04
N VAL A 34 7.00 -17.93 -1.29
CA VAL A 34 7.00 -16.78 -2.22
C VAL A 34 5.70 -15.99 -2.12
N LEU A 35 4.54 -16.65 -2.01
CA LEU A 35 3.25 -15.98 -1.84
C LEU A 35 3.19 -15.16 -0.55
N ASN A 36 3.65 -15.73 0.58
CA ASN A 36 3.70 -15.02 1.86
C ASN A 36 4.71 -13.87 1.87
N TYR A 37 5.85 -14.04 1.18
CA TYR A 37 6.85 -12.99 1.01
C TYR A 37 6.30 -11.82 0.20
N ILE A 38 5.57 -12.08 -0.90
CA ILE A 38 4.92 -11.04 -1.71
C ILE A 38 3.88 -10.29 -0.89
N LYS A 39 3.05 -10.98 -0.08
CA LYS A 39 2.08 -10.33 0.81
C LYS A 39 2.77 -9.45 1.86
N SER A 40 3.81 -9.97 2.50
CA SER A 40 4.58 -9.23 3.53
C SER A 40 5.32 -8.03 2.93
N TYR A 41 5.87 -8.17 1.72
CA TYR A 41 6.52 -7.09 0.99
C TYR A 41 5.53 -5.97 0.66
N LYS A 42 4.30 -6.30 0.24
CA LYS A 42 3.23 -5.30 0.03
C LYS A 42 2.92 -4.52 1.31
N LYS A 43 2.89 -5.18 2.48
CA LYS A 43 2.68 -4.52 3.78
C LYS A 43 3.85 -3.61 4.18
N VAL A 44 5.10 -4.02 3.92
CA VAL A 44 6.29 -3.20 4.18
C VAL A 44 6.40 -2.00 3.22
N SER A 45 6.10 -2.20 1.94
CA SER A 45 6.03 -1.13 0.95
C SER A 45 4.97 -0.11 1.34
N ALA A 46 3.75 -0.58 1.64
CA ALA A 46 2.65 0.24 2.14
C ALA A 46 3.05 1.10 3.36
N LYS A 47 3.76 0.51 4.32
CA LYS A 47 4.27 1.23 5.48
C LYS A 47 5.28 2.32 5.07
N THR A 48 6.22 1.99 4.20
CA THR A 48 7.25 2.92 3.71
C THR A 48 6.64 4.07 2.91
N ASP A 49 5.66 3.77 2.06
CA ASP A 49 4.90 4.75 1.30
C ASP A 49 4.12 5.68 2.23
N THR A 50 3.51 5.14 3.29
CA THR A 50 2.81 5.93 4.31
C THR A 50 3.75 6.89 5.04
N GLU A 51 4.93 6.43 5.44
CA GLU A 51 5.93 7.29 6.10
C GLU A 51 6.45 8.38 5.16
N SER A 52 6.66 8.06 3.88
CA SER A 52 7.04 9.03 2.86
C SER A 52 5.95 10.09 2.66
N ILE A 53 4.69 9.65 2.54
CA ILE A 53 3.55 10.53 2.30
C ILE A 53 3.24 11.38 3.53
N PHE A 54 3.43 10.84 4.73
CA PHE A 54 3.36 11.60 5.96
C PHE A 54 4.41 12.70 6.00
N ARG A 55 5.68 12.41 5.65
CA ARG A 55 6.73 13.44 5.53
C ARG A 55 6.36 14.51 4.50
N ILE A 56 5.77 14.09 3.38
CA ILE A 56 5.26 14.98 2.34
C ILE A 56 4.11 15.85 2.88
N ALA A 57 3.20 15.28 3.67
CA ALA A 57 2.11 16.00 4.32
C ALA A 57 2.64 17.04 5.31
N VAL A 58 3.63 16.68 6.12
CA VAL A 58 4.30 17.62 7.02
C VAL A 58 4.98 18.74 6.22
N ALA A 59 5.66 18.41 5.13
CA ALA A 59 6.26 19.42 4.24
C ALA A 59 5.23 20.29 3.50
N ALA A 60 3.97 19.83 3.39
CA ALA A 60 2.86 20.59 2.81
C ALA A 60 2.21 21.57 3.81
N ILE A 61 2.46 21.41 5.13
CA ILE A 61 1.87 22.27 6.18
C ILE A 61 2.14 23.77 5.96
N PRO A 62 3.37 24.24 5.68
CA PRO A 62 3.62 25.66 5.46
C PRO A 62 2.84 26.20 4.24
N GLN A 63 2.62 25.36 3.23
CA GLN A 63 1.89 25.73 2.02
C GLN A 63 0.39 25.79 2.23
N TYR A 64 -0.12 24.98 3.15
CA TYR A 64 -1.50 25.02 3.57
C TYR A 64 -1.86 26.36 4.24
N LEU A 65 -0.93 26.98 4.97
CA LEU A 65 -1.12 28.30 5.58
C LEU A 65 -1.23 29.45 4.56
N VAL A 66 -0.68 29.27 3.36
CA VAL A 66 -0.63 30.30 2.29
C VAL A 66 -1.48 29.94 1.07
N ALA A 67 -2.30 28.88 1.15
CA ALA A 67 -3.08 28.40 0.02
C ALA A 67 -4.29 29.30 -0.25
N ASP A 68 -4.55 29.56 -1.54
CA ASP A 68 -5.82 30.12 -2.00
C ASP A 68 -6.95 29.10 -1.74
N ARG A 69 -7.91 29.49 -0.90
CA ARG A 69 -9.01 28.63 -0.44
C ARG A 69 -10.27 28.96 -1.22
N GLY A 70 -10.87 27.95 -1.84
CA GLY A 70 -12.16 28.09 -2.52
C GLY A 70 -13.33 28.12 -1.53
N ALA A 71 -14.50 28.57 -2.01
CA ALA A 71 -15.73 28.45 -1.24
C ALA A 71 -16.07 26.96 -0.99
N GLY A 72 -16.16 26.56 0.28
CA GLY A 72 -16.41 25.17 0.67
C GLY A 72 -15.16 24.32 0.92
N ASP A 73 -13.96 24.88 0.80
CA ASP A 73 -12.73 24.18 1.19
C ASP A 73 -12.68 23.94 2.70
N THR A 74 -12.44 22.69 3.09
CA THR A 74 -12.09 22.31 4.46
C THR A 74 -10.58 22.25 4.62
N ASP A 75 -10.07 22.36 5.84
CA ASP A 75 -8.63 22.25 6.09
C ASP A 75 -8.06 20.92 5.57
N THR A 76 -8.86 19.85 5.70
CA THR A 76 -8.58 18.54 5.13
C THR A 76 -8.52 18.54 3.61
N SER A 77 -9.50 19.14 2.90
CA SER A 77 -9.50 19.15 1.43
C SER A 77 -8.31 19.91 0.85
N VAL A 78 -7.92 21.02 1.49
CA VAL A 78 -6.73 21.79 1.12
C VAL A 78 -5.45 20.98 1.34
N MET A 79 -5.32 20.32 2.50
CA MET A 79 -4.17 19.46 2.79
C MET A 79 -4.05 18.29 1.82
N VAL A 80 -5.15 17.59 1.55
CA VAL A 80 -5.21 16.50 0.56
C VAL A 80 -4.73 16.97 -0.80
N ARG A 81 -5.19 18.14 -1.26
CA ARG A 81 -4.75 18.74 -2.53
C ARG A 81 -3.24 18.99 -2.54
N LYS A 82 -2.68 19.56 -1.47
CA LYS A 82 -1.23 19.83 -1.37
C LYS A 82 -0.36 18.57 -1.27
N ILE A 83 -0.89 17.50 -0.68
CA ILE A 83 -0.22 16.19 -0.66
C ILE A 83 -0.29 15.56 -2.05
N LYS A 84 -1.45 15.61 -2.74
CA LYS A 84 -1.61 15.11 -4.12
C LYS A 84 -0.65 15.78 -5.10
N GLU A 85 -0.45 17.09 -5.00
CA GLU A 85 0.53 17.84 -5.81
C GLU A 85 1.96 17.28 -5.69
N ARG A 86 2.29 16.60 -4.58
CA ARG A 86 3.63 16.10 -4.26
C ARG A 86 3.81 14.59 -4.34
N ALA A 87 2.75 13.84 -4.06
CA ALA A 87 2.79 12.39 -3.86
C ALA A 87 1.84 11.64 -4.81
N SER A 88 1.58 12.16 -6.01
CA SER A 88 0.70 11.43 -6.94
C SER A 88 1.36 10.15 -7.45
N SER A 89 0.69 9.01 -7.32
CA SER A 89 1.12 7.69 -7.83
C SER A 89 -0.08 6.94 -8.39
N SER A 90 0.15 6.00 -9.33
CA SER A 90 -0.90 5.12 -9.85
C SER A 90 -1.29 4.00 -8.88
N GLU A 91 -0.42 3.68 -7.91
CA GLU A 91 -0.56 2.57 -6.96
C GLU A 91 -1.51 2.89 -5.79
N TYR A 92 -1.61 4.16 -5.40
CA TYR A 92 -2.44 4.61 -4.29
C TYR A 92 -3.20 5.90 -4.62
N GLU A 93 -4.31 6.10 -3.94
CA GLU A 93 -5.11 7.32 -4.01
C GLU A 93 -5.10 8.03 -2.65
N ILE A 94 -4.83 9.33 -2.65
CA ILE A 94 -4.90 10.18 -1.46
C ILE A 94 -6.29 10.82 -1.44
N VAL A 95 -6.96 10.84 -0.31
CA VAL A 95 -8.32 11.39 -0.20
C VAL A 95 -8.55 12.03 1.16
N ALA A 96 -9.58 12.86 1.24
CA ALA A 96 -10.06 13.33 2.53
C ALA A 96 -10.68 12.16 3.28
N TYR A 97 -10.44 12.11 4.59
CA TYR A 97 -11.24 11.29 5.48
C TYR A 97 -12.65 11.89 5.55
N ASP A 98 -13.57 11.31 4.79
CA ASP A 98 -14.98 11.64 4.79
C ASP A 98 -15.81 10.36 4.82
N ASP A 99 -16.76 10.30 5.74
CA ASP A 99 -17.62 9.13 5.95
C ASP A 99 -18.51 8.85 4.72
N SER A 100 -18.88 9.90 3.97
CA SER A 100 -19.77 9.79 2.80
C SER A 100 -19.05 9.41 1.50
N GLN A 101 -17.75 9.71 1.38
CA GLN A 101 -16.95 9.31 0.20
C GLN A 101 -16.66 7.80 0.15
N TYR A 102 -16.86 7.08 1.25
CA TYR A 102 -16.63 5.64 1.35
C TYR A 102 -17.85 4.93 1.92
N PRO A 103 -18.89 4.69 1.08
CA PRO A 103 -20.09 4.01 1.52
C PRO A 103 -19.78 2.60 2.02
N GLU A 104 -20.61 2.12 2.94
CA GLU A 104 -20.52 0.79 3.51
C GLU A 104 -20.37 -0.28 2.41
N ASN A 105 -19.49 -1.27 2.61
CA ASN A 105 -19.21 -2.32 1.62
C ASN A 105 -18.54 -1.85 0.31
N SER A 106 -17.89 -0.68 0.31
CA SER A 106 -17.03 -0.28 -0.82
C SER A 106 -15.70 -1.03 -0.81
N ALA A 107 -15.30 -1.53 -1.99
CA ALA A 107 -13.99 -2.11 -2.23
C ALA A 107 -13.22 -1.22 -3.22
N SER A 108 -11.99 -0.86 -2.89
CA SER A 108 -11.11 -0.10 -3.80
C SER A 108 -10.11 -1.03 -4.49
N THR A 109 -9.91 -0.85 -5.80
CA THR A 109 -8.87 -1.55 -6.57
C THR A 109 -7.47 -0.97 -6.33
N LYS A 110 -7.39 0.22 -5.70
CA LYS A 110 -6.15 0.89 -5.33
C LYS A 110 -5.99 0.92 -3.81
N SER A 111 -4.75 1.07 -3.36
CA SER A 111 -4.49 1.45 -1.98
C SER A 111 -5.05 2.86 -1.74
N VAL A 112 -5.59 3.12 -0.56
CA VAL A 112 -6.20 4.41 -0.23
C VAL A 112 -5.49 5.01 0.97
N ILE A 113 -5.22 6.31 0.91
CA ILE A 113 -4.63 7.08 1.99
C ILE A 113 -5.62 8.13 2.41
N LEU A 114 -6.15 7.97 3.62
CA LEU A 114 -7.06 8.92 4.22
C LEU A 114 -6.25 9.97 4.97
N VAL A 115 -6.55 11.23 4.71
CA VAL A 115 -5.97 12.37 5.43
C VAL A 115 -7.10 13.11 6.14
N GLN A 116 -6.88 13.47 7.41
CA GLN A 116 -7.79 14.31 8.17
C GLN A 116 -7.00 15.38 8.90
N VAL A 117 -7.45 16.63 8.83
CA VAL A 117 -6.98 17.69 9.71
C VAL A 117 -8.03 17.88 10.81
N SER A 118 -7.61 17.82 12.06
CA SER A 118 -8.46 18.14 13.21
C SER A 118 -7.70 19.06 14.15
N GLY A 119 -8.15 20.31 14.24
CA GLY A 119 -7.41 21.38 14.91
C GLY A 119 -6.00 21.51 14.32
N ASP A 120 -5.00 21.46 15.20
CA ASP A 120 -3.59 21.52 14.84
C ASP A 120 -2.97 20.13 14.64
N THR A 121 -3.71 19.10 14.23
CA THR A 121 -3.14 17.76 13.99
C THR A 121 -3.56 17.22 12.64
N VAL A 122 -2.58 16.75 11.86
CA VAL A 122 -2.80 15.98 10.63
C VAL A 122 -2.75 14.50 10.98
N TYR A 123 -3.83 13.80 10.69
CA TYR A 123 -3.94 12.34 10.75
C TYR A 123 -3.84 11.77 9.35
N VAL A 124 -3.03 10.72 9.20
CA VAL A 124 -2.88 9.97 7.95
C VAL A 124 -3.08 8.49 8.25
N ALA A 125 -3.94 7.84 7.48
CA ALA A 125 -4.17 6.40 7.56
C ALA A 125 -4.01 5.76 6.19
N PHE A 126 -3.38 4.58 6.13
CA PHE A 126 -3.19 3.83 4.89
C PHE A 126 -4.03 2.56 4.88
N PHE A 127 -4.64 2.29 3.74
CA PHE A 127 -5.43 1.11 3.44
C PHE A 127 -4.83 0.40 2.23
N GLY A 128 -4.56 -0.90 2.38
CA GLY A 128 -4.10 -1.76 1.29
C GLY A 128 -5.11 -1.81 0.14
N LYS A 129 -4.69 -2.36 -1.01
CA LYS A 129 -5.65 -2.70 -2.09
C LYS A 129 -6.73 -3.62 -1.53
N GLY A 130 -7.94 -3.52 -2.09
CA GLY A 130 -9.10 -4.37 -1.79
C GLY A 130 -9.57 -4.35 -0.34
N TRP A 131 -9.24 -3.29 0.40
CA TRP A 131 -9.81 -3.04 1.72
C TRP A 131 -11.34 -2.98 1.63
N THR A 132 -11.99 -3.48 2.68
CA THR A 132 -13.45 -3.41 2.82
C THR A 132 -13.80 -2.74 4.14
N ARG A 133 -14.74 -1.80 4.08
CA ARG A 133 -15.29 -1.14 5.26
C ARG A 133 -16.49 -1.92 5.76
N ASN A 134 -16.45 -2.38 7.02
CA ASN A 134 -17.61 -2.98 7.67
C ASN A 134 -18.02 -2.11 8.87
N THR A 135 -19.20 -1.50 8.79
CA THR A 135 -19.77 -0.63 9.81
C THR A 135 -20.70 -1.37 10.77
N LYS A 136 -20.67 -2.72 10.83
CA LYS A 136 -21.51 -3.48 11.76
C LYS A 136 -21.32 -2.96 13.19
N GLU A 137 -22.34 -2.25 13.66
CA GLU A 137 -22.48 -1.54 14.93
C GLU A 137 -21.41 -1.87 15.96
N ILE A 138 -20.40 -1.01 16.07
CA ILE A 138 -19.56 -0.95 17.27
C ILE A 138 -19.90 0.37 17.95
N SER A 139 -20.71 0.25 19.00
CA SER A 139 -20.90 1.26 20.03
C SER A 139 -19.52 1.77 20.49
N GLY A 140 -19.11 2.93 20.00
CA GLY A 140 -17.92 3.66 20.40
C GLY A 140 -16.87 3.78 19.30
N ASN A 141 -16.85 4.93 18.61
CA ASN A 141 -15.79 5.63 17.85
C ASN A 141 -14.66 4.87 17.11
N ASN A 142 -14.64 3.54 17.06
CA ASN A 142 -13.57 2.74 16.48
C ASN A 142 -14.11 1.98 15.26
N LEU A 143 -13.73 2.47 14.09
CA LEU A 143 -14.00 1.84 12.81
C LEU A 143 -13.01 0.67 12.62
N GLU A 144 -13.53 -0.54 12.43
CA GLU A 144 -12.74 -1.67 11.95
C GLU A 144 -12.65 -1.62 10.43
N ILE A 145 -11.42 -1.56 9.90
CA ILE A 145 -11.16 -1.59 8.47
C ILE A 145 -10.28 -2.79 8.19
N LYS A 146 -10.79 -3.71 7.38
CA LYS A 146 -10.16 -5.00 7.07
C LYS A 146 -9.53 -4.96 5.69
N ASP A 147 -8.32 -5.49 5.57
CA ASP A 147 -7.61 -5.63 4.30
C ASP A 147 -8.21 -6.75 3.42
N GLU A 148 -7.63 -6.97 2.22
CA GLU A 148 -7.99 -8.04 1.28
C GLU A 148 -8.06 -9.45 1.91
N ASP A 149 -7.33 -9.67 3.01
CA ASP A 149 -7.24 -10.95 3.70
C ASP A 149 -8.18 -11.02 4.93
N GLY A 150 -8.96 -9.97 5.21
CA GLY A 150 -9.87 -9.87 6.35
C GLY A 150 -9.21 -9.41 7.66
N GLU A 151 -7.93 -9.05 7.62
CA GLU A 151 -7.14 -8.62 8.77
C GLU A 151 -7.27 -7.12 9.00
N THR A 152 -7.44 -6.68 10.24
CA THR A 152 -7.48 -5.26 10.60
C THR A 152 -6.08 -4.66 10.54
N THR A 153 -5.63 -4.26 9.35
CA THR A 153 -4.35 -3.57 9.17
C THR A 153 -4.59 -2.08 8.96
N ILE A 154 -4.59 -1.29 10.04
CA ILE A 154 -4.67 0.18 9.95
C ILE A 154 -3.37 0.76 10.47
N PHE A 155 -2.54 1.31 9.57
CA PHE A 155 -1.41 2.14 9.97
C PHE A 155 -1.91 3.57 10.13
N ARG A 156 -1.96 4.07 11.37
CA ARG A 156 -2.35 5.45 11.70
C ARG A 156 -1.12 6.23 12.16
N TYR A 157 -0.74 7.24 11.38
CA TYR A 157 0.28 8.22 11.75
C TYR A 157 -0.40 9.56 12.05
N SER A 158 0.11 10.31 13.02
CA SER A 158 -0.37 11.67 13.32
C SER A 158 0.78 12.62 13.61
N GLN A 159 0.66 13.89 13.17
CA GLN A 159 1.61 14.97 13.48
C GLN A 159 0.87 16.21 13.94
N SER A 160 1.37 16.86 15.00
CA SER A 160 0.89 18.19 15.38
C SER A 160 1.55 19.30 14.55
N ILE A 161 0.69 20.14 13.96
CA ILE A 161 0.95 21.34 13.15
C ILE A 161 1.50 22.49 14.00
N SER A 162 1.20 22.53 15.31
CA SER A 162 1.66 23.60 16.22
C SER A 162 3.19 23.70 16.35
N SER A 163 3.92 22.65 15.95
CA SER A 163 5.38 22.64 15.87
C SER A 163 5.98 23.53 14.78
N PHE A 164 5.15 24.10 13.90
CA PHE A 164 5.56 24.95 12.77
C PHE A 164 5.11 26.41 12.88
N ARG A 165 4.45 26.80 13.98
CA ARG A 165 4.04 28.18 14.28
C ARG A 165 5.09 28.95 15.07
#